data_AF-A0AA96IWF7-F1
#
_entry.id   AF-A0AA96IWF7-F1
#
_cell.length_a   1.000
_cell.length_b   1.000
_cell.length_c   1.000
_cell.angle_alpha   90.00
_cell.angle_beta   90.00
_cell.angle_gamma   90.00
#
_symmetry.space_group_name_H-M   'P 1'
#
loop_
_entity.id
_entity.type
_entity.pdbx_description
1 polymer ?
#
loop_
_entity_poly.entity_id
_entity_poly.type
_entity_poly.pdbx_seq_one_letter_code
_entity_poly.pdbx_strand_id
1 'polypeptide(L)'
;MSAVPTAVILQFPPSAIVREVPIGGFPEHWTDMHAHLYEHFRRCDGLTPKEAWARVEQDIADGLAADSLLPGEDKLLFLARLAMSRLPRRKLCEGQDIEG
;
A
#
# COMPACT_ATOMS: atom_id res chain seq x y z
N MET A 1 -24.45 29.34 -29.83
CA MET A 1 -23.04 28.93 -30.07
C MET A 1 -22.89 27.53 -29.51
N SER A 2 -22.72 26.52 -30.38
CA SER A 2 -22.66 25.10 -29.97
C SER A 2 -21.21 24.71 -29.75
N ALA A 3 -20.84 24.34 -28.52
CA ALA A 3 -19.51 23.83 -28.21
C ALA A 3 -19.37 22.40 -28.76
N VAL A 4 -18.55 22.24 -29.80
CA VAL A 4 -18.21 20.92 -30.34
C VAL A 4 -17.25 20.24 -29.36
N PRO A 5 -17.52 19.01 -28.88
CA PRO A 5 -16.59 18.33 -27.98
C PRO A 5 -15.37 17.86 -28.76
N THR A 6 -14.24 18.51 -28.53
CA THR A 6 -12.93 18.09 -29.04
C THR A 6 -12.40 16.95 -28.18
N ALA A 7 -12.35 15.73 -28.71
CA ALA A 7 -11.68 14.61 -28.05
C ALA A 7 -10.15 14.74 -28.21
N VAL A 8 -9.41 14.71 -27.10
CA VAL A 8 -7.94 14.70 -27.09
C VAL A 8 -7.46 13.27 -26.90
N ILE A 9 -6.67 12.77 -27.84
CA ILE A 9 -6.05 11.43 -27.76
C ILE A 9 -4.73 11.57 -26.98
N LEU A 10 -4.70 11.02 -25.76
CA LEU A 10 -3.48 10.93 -24.95
C LEU A 10 -2.67 9.70 -25.39
N GLN A 11 -1.50 9.91 -25.99
CA GLN A 11 -0.58 8.83 -26.35
C GLN A 11 0.25 8.43 -25.12
N PHE A 12 0.05 7.22 -24.62
CA PHE A 12 0.87 6.64 -23.54
C PHE A 12 2.05 5.85 -24.14
N PRO A 13 3.25 5.88 -23.50
CA PRO A 13 4.42 5.15 -23.99
C PRO A 13 4.22 3.62 -23.88
N PRO A 14 4.79 2.83 -24.82
CA PRO A 14 4.56 1.39 -24.94
C PRO A 14 5.10 0.54 -23.77
N SER A 15 5.85 1.14 -22.85
CA SER A 15 6.40 0.49 -21.64
C SER A 15 5.60 0.76 -20.38
N ALA A 16 4.47 1.49 -20.46
CA ALA A 16 3.54 1.58 -19.36
C ALA A 16 2.86 0.22 -19.17
N ILE A 17 3.39 -0.59 -18.26
CA ILE A 17 2.63 -1.70 -17.67
C ILE A 17 1.55 -1.03 -16.81
N VAL A 18 0.49 -0.56 -17.46
CA VAL A 18 -0.79 -0.31 -16.83
C VAL A 18 -1.27 -1.69 -16.43
N ARG A 19 -0.96 -2.11 -15.19
CA ARG A 19 -1.85 -3.08 -14.55
C ARG A 19 -3.16 -2.34 -14.43
N GLU A 20 -4.05 -2.60 -15.39
CA GLU A 20 -5.43 -2.17 -15.36
C GLU A 20 -5.95 -2.51 -13.96
N VAL A 21 -6.11 -1.49 -13.13
CA VAL A 21 -7.05 -1.61 -12.01
C VAL A 21 -8.37 -1.84 -12.74
N PRO A 22 -8.99 -3.03 -12.59
CA PRO A 22 -10.10 -3.42 -13.45
C PRO A 22 -11.16 -2.32 -13.39
N ILE A 23 -11.61 -1.91 -14.58
CA ILE A 23 -12.76 -1.03 -14.76
C ILE A 23 -13.98 -1.85 -14.32
N GLY A 24 -14.18 -2.01 -13.01
CA GLY A 24 -15.15 -2.97 -12.49
C GLY A 24 -15.12 -3.29 -11.00
N GLY A 25 -14.14 -2.81 -10.21
CA GLY A 25 -14.19 -2.90 -8.75
C GLY A 25 -12.94 -3.49 -8.09
N PHE A 26 -12.96 -3.51 -6.76
CA PHE A 26 -11.91 -4.10 -5.93
C PHE A 26 -11.97 -5.64 -5.97
N PRO A 27 -10.88 -6.35 -5.62
CA PRO A 27 -10.89 -7.81 -5.52
C PRO A 27 -11.99 -8.31 -4.57
N GLU A 28 -12.52 -9.50 -4.80
CA GLU A 28 -13.63 -10.06 -4.00
C GLU A 28 -13.27 -10.26 -2.52
N HIS A 29 -11.99 -10.49 -2.21
CA HIS A 29 -11.50 -10.61 -0.83
C HIS A 29 -11.33 -9.26 -0.12
N TRP A 30 -11.50 -8.14 -0.84
CA TRP A 30 -11.46 -6.82 -0.23
C TRP A 30 -12.80 -6.49 0.42
N THR A 31 -12.74 -5.95 1.63
CA THR A 31 -13.89 -5.36 2.30
C THR A 31 -14.03 -3.89 1.90
N ASP A 32 -15.17 -3.28 2.23
CA ASP A 32 -15.37 -1.83 2.06
C ASP A 32 -14.30 -1.00 2.79
N MET A 33 -13.76 -1.53 3.90
CA MET A 33 -12.66 -0.89 4.61
C MET A 33 -11.36 -0.93 3.79
N HIS A 34 -11.07 -2.03 3.10
CA HIS A 34 -9.88 -2.15 2.26
C HIS A 34 -9.95 -1.18 1.06
N ALA A 35 -11.13 -1.04 0.46
CA ALA A 35 -11.40 -0.03 -0.56
C ALA A 35 -11.20 1.41 -0.06
N HIS A 36 -11.69 1.71 1.15
CA HIS A 36 -11.50 3.03 1.77
C HIS A 36 -10.02 3.30 2.09
N LEU A 37 -9.28 2.33 2.62
CA LEU A 37 -7.84 2.46 2.89
C LEU A 37 -7.05 2.71 1.61
N TYR A 38 -7.38 2.00 0.54
CA TYR A 38 -6.75 2.22 -0.77
C TYR A 38 -6.91 3.68 -1.25
N GLU A 39 -8.12 4.22 -1.20
CA GLU A 39 -8.36 5.62 -1.58
C GLU A 39 -7.69 6.60 -0.61
N HIS A 40 -7.66 6.30 0.69
CA HIS A 40 -6.95 7.11 1.68
C HIS A 40 -5.44 7.17 1.38
N PHE A 41 -4.79 6.03 1.17
CA PHE A 41 -3.37 5.94 0.84
C PHE A 41 -3.02 6.69 -0.44
N ARG A 42 -3.91 6.68 -1.44
CA ARG A 42 -3.71 7.44 -2.68
C ARG A 42 -3.86 8.94 -2.48
N ARG A 43 -4.88 9.39 -1.74
CA ARG A 43 -5.24 10.82 -1.64
C ARG A 43 -4.51 11.55 -0.52
N CYS A 44 -4.28 10.89 0.60
CA CYS A 44 -3.72 11.48 1.80
C CYS A 44 -2.22 11.20 1.91
N ASP A 45 -1.80 9.95 1.69
CA ASP A 45 -0.40 9.56 1.83
C ASP A 45 0.40 9.76 0.53
N GLY A 46 -0.28 10.12 -0.57
CA GLY A 46 0.34 10.38 -1.87
C GLY A 46 0.97 9.15 -2.51
N LEU A 47 0.62 7.94 -2.05
CA LEU A 47 1.15 6.70 -2.57
C LEU A 47 0.69 6.47 -4.01
N THR A 48 1.57 5.90 -4.84
CA THR A 48 1.17 5.48 -6.18
C THR A 48 0.09 4.41 -6.09
N PRO A 49 -0.77 4.24 -7.11
CA PRO A 49 -1.80 3.20 -7.11
C PRO A 49 -1.24 1.79 -6.81
N LYS A 50 -0.01 1.51 -7.27
CA LYS A 50 0.68 0.25 -7.02
C LYS A 50 1.10 0.10 -5.55
N GLU A 51 1.63 1.15 -4.95
CA GLU A 51 2.06 1.15 -3.54
C GLU A 51 0.86 1.09 -2.60
N ALA A 52 -0.19 1.87 -2.86
CA ALA A 52 -1.43 1.82 -2.10
C ALA A 52 -2.07 0.43 -2.14
N TRP A 53 -2.09 -0.20 -3.33
CA TRP A 53 -2.58 -1.58 -3.47
C TRP A 53 -1.73 -2.57 -2.66
N ALA A 54 -0.41 -2.53 -2.84
CA ALA A 54 0.51 -3.41 -2.12
C ALA A 54 0.38 -3.23 -0.60
N ARG A 55 0.10 -2.00 -0.15
CA ARG A 55 -0.10 -1.71 1.27
C ARG A 55 -1.38 -2.37 1.81
N VAL A 56 -2.49 -2.26 1.08
CA VAL A 56 -3.75 -2.90 1.47
C VAL A 56 -3.63 -4.43 1.47
N GLU A 57 -3.04 -5.03 0.45
CA GLU A 57 -2.81 -6.48 0.41
C GLU A 57 -1.93 -6.96 1.57
N GLN A 58 -0.94 -6.15 1.97
CA GLN A 58 -0.12 -6.46 3.13
C GLN A 58 -0.93 -6.41 4.43
N ASP A 59 -1.76 -5.39 4.63
CA ASP A 59 -2.60 -5.27 5.82
C ASP A 59 -3.60 -6.44 5.92
N ILE A 60 -4.14 -6.91 4.78
CA ILE A 60 -4.99 -8.11 4.72
C ILE A 60 -4.20 -9.35 5.14
N ALA A 61 -3.01 -9.55 4.58
CA ALA A 61 -2.17 -10.71 4.90
C ALA A 61 -1.78 -10.73 6.38
N ASP A 62 -1.51 -9.56 6.97
CA ASP A 62 -1.18 -9.42 8.38
C ASP A 62 -2.35 -9.76 9.29
N GLY A 63 -3.56 -9.33 8.91
CA GLY A 63 -4.80 -9.70 9.60
C GLY A 63 -5.02 -11.21 9.59
N LEU A 64 -4.86 -11.85 8.44
CA LEU A 64 -4.97 -13.30 8.31
C LEU A 64 -3.90 -14.04 9.15
N ALA A 65 -2.68 -13.52 9.19
CA ALA A 65 -1.62 -14.07 10.04
C ALA A 65 -1.95 -13.92 11.54
N ALA A 66 -2.49 -12.77 11.96
CA ALA A 66 -2.92 -12.53 13.33
C ALA A 66 -4.12 -13.41 13.73
N ASP A 67 -5.02 -13.69 12.80
CA ASP A 67 -6.16 -14.57 13.02
C ASP A 67 -5.78 -16.06 13.10
N SER A 68 -4.63 -16.42 12.54
CA SER A 68 -4.07 -17.78 12.56
C SER A 68 -3.22 -18.06 13.81
N LEU A 69 -3.12 -17.11 14.75
CA LEU A 69 -2.37 -17.26 16.00
C LEU A 69 -3.01 -18.32 16.91
N LEU A 70 -2.18 -18.93 17.76
CA LEU A 70 -2.66 -19.93 18.70
C LEU A 70 -3.57 -19.29 19.76
N PRO A 71 -4.56 -20.03 20.29
CA PRO A 71 -5.38 -19.55 21.41
C PRO A 71 -4.50 -19.15 22.60
N GLY A 72 -4.62 -17.89 23.03
CA GLY A 72 -3.82 -17.31 24.12
C GLY A 72 -2.69 -16.39 23.67
N GLU A 73 -2.40 -16.32 22.37
CA GLU A 73 -1.46 -15.34 21.81
C GLU A 73 -2.14 -13.98 21.56
N ASP A 74 -1.42 -12.90 21.85
CA ASP A 74 -1.92 -11.54 21.73
C ASP A 74 -1.79 -11.03 20.28
N LYS A 75 -2.95 -10.91 19.61
CA LYS A 75 -3.06 -10.42 18.23
C LYS A 75 -2.50 -9.00 18.05
N LEU A 76 -2.76 -8.10 19.00
CA LEU A 76 -2.30 -6.71 18.90
C LEU A 76 -0.79 -6.63 19.05
N LEU A 77 -0.22 -7.42 19.97
CA LEU A 77 1.22 -7.50 20.14
C LEU A 77 1.92 -8.07 18.90
N PHE A 78 1.33 -9.09 18.26
CA PHE A 78 1.83 -9.65 17.01
C PHE A 78 1.85 -8.61 15.89
N LEU A 79 0.73 -7.93 15.65
CA LEU A 79 0.62 -6.88 14.63
C LEU A 79 1.58 -5.73 14.90
N ALA A 80 1.72 -5.31 16.17
CA ALA A 80 2.66 -4.27 16.56
C ALA A 80 4.12 -4.67 16.23
N ARG A 81 4.53 -5.90 16.56
CA ARG A 81 5.87 -6.41 16.23
C ARG A 81 6.10 -6.44 14.71
N LEU A 82 5.10 -6.88 13.96
CA LEU A 82 5.14 -6.93 12.51
C LEU A 82 5.31 -5.53 11.91
N ALA A 83 4.52 -4.55 12.36
CA ALA A 83 4.65 -3.15 11.97
C ALA A 83 6.03 -2.58 12.30
N MET A 84 6.54 -2.83 13.53
CA MET A 84 7.85 -2.36 13.97
C MET A 84 9.00 -2.93 13.13
N SER A 85 8.90 -4.19 12.71
CA SER A 85 9.92 -4.86 11.87
C SER A 85 10.13 -4.19 10.50
N ARG A 86 9.13 -3.44 10.03
CA ARG A 86 9.10 -2.81 8.71
C ARG A 86 9.50 -1.34 8.73
N LEU A 87 9.68 -0.77 9.92
CA LEU A 87 10.20 0.58 10.02
C LEU A 87 11.61 0.59 9.42
N PRO A 88 11.97 1.62 8.63
CA PRO A 88 13.32 1.76 8.14
C PRO A 88 14.25 1.76 9.34
N ARG A 89 15.14 0.76 9.41
CA ARG A 89 16.17 0.73 10.43
C ARG A 89 16.96 2.02 10.27
N ARG A 90 16.87 2.91 11.26
CA ARG A 90 17.81 4.03 11.36
C ARG A 90 19.19 3.38 11.26
N LYS A 91 19.92 3.66 10.18
CA LYS A 91 21.36 3.46 10.19
C LYS A 91 21.82 4.32 11.36
N LEU A 92 22.14 3.70 12.48
CA LEU A 92 22.95 4.36 13.49
C LEU A 92 24.19 4.79 12.70
N CYS A 93 24.33 6.08 12.44
CA CYS A 93 25.56 6.62 11.91
C CYS A 93 26.65 6.18 12.90
N GLU A 94 27.45 5.20 12.50
CA GLU A 94 28.75 4.94 13.10
C GLU A 94 29.55 6.22 12.90
N GLY A 95 29.51 7.06 13.93
CA GLY A 95 30.37 8.23 14.03
C GLY A 95 31.71 7.80 14.59
N GLN A 96 32.73 8.01 13.76
CA GLN A 96 34.04 8.56 14.12
C GLN A 96 35.04 7.63 14.79
N ASP A 97 36.01 7.23 13.95
CA ASP A 97 37.45 7.20 14.21
C ASP A 97 37.85 7.74 15.60
N ILE A 98 38.32 6.82 16.45
CA ILE A 98 39.09 7.17 17.64
C ILE A 98 40.56 6.96 17.25
N GLU A 99 41.18 7.99 16.67
CA GLU A 99 42.65 8.09 16.70
C GLU A 99 43.05 8.71 18.04
N GLY A 100 43.89 7.98 18.78
CA GLY A 100 44.56 8.40 20.01
C GLY A 100 45.76 7.51 20.27
#